data_AF-A0A0B1SSU9-F1
#
_entry.id   AF-A0A0B1SSU9-F1
#
_cell.length_a   1.000
_cell.length_b   1.000
_cell.length_c   1.000
_cell.angle_alpha   90.00
_cell.angle_beta   90.00
_cell.angle_gamma   90.00
#
_symmetry.space_group_name_H-M   'P 1'
#
loop_
_entity.id
_entity.type
_entity.pdbx_description
1 polymer ?
#
loop_
_entity_poly.entity_id
_entity_poly.type
_entity_poly.pdbx_seq_one_letter_code
_entity_poly.pdbx_strand_id
1 'polypeptide(L)'
;MITNELFPTAIRNIAVSALFLSSRIGTIIAPQLFYLAHALPALPYLVLLVLSFTDLICFQFFLPETKGVSMSDHMPPKTKWILYRKRSRLEH
;
A
#
# COMPACT_ATOMS: atom_id res chain seq x y z
N MET A 1 -10.60 2.44 -11.88
CA MET A 1 -10.77 0.98 -11.79
C MET A 1 -9.90 0.26 -12.86
N ILE A 2 -8.63 0.68 -13.00
CA ILE A 2 -7.66 0.16 -13.99
C ILE A 2 -6.44 -0.46 -13.28
N THR A 3 -6.27 -0.21 -11.99
CA THR A 3 -5.13 -0.67 -11.19
C THR A 3 -5.25 -2.10 -10.70
N ASN A 4 -6.39 -2.76 -10.92
CA ASN A 4 -6.61 -4.12 -10.42
C ASN A 4 -5.88 -5.20 -11.24
N GLU A 5 -5.44 -4.88 -12.44
CA GLU A 5 -4.73 -5.84 -13.29
C GLU A 5 -3.21 -5.75 -13.13
N LEU A 6 -2.74 -4.69 -12.45
CA LEU A 6 -1.31 -4.40 -12.29
C LEU A 6 -0.75 -4.93 -10.95
N PHE A 7 -1.62 -5.23 -9.98
CA PHE A 7 -1.22 -5.72 -8.66
C PHE A 7 -2.04 -6.94 -8.24
N PRO A 8 -1.41 -8.04 -7.80
CA PRO A 8 -2.10 -9.26 -7.42
C PRO A 8 -3.12 -9.01 -6.30
N THR A 9 -4.27 -9.68 -6.38
CA THR A 9 -5.42 -9.56 -5.45
C THR A 9 -5.04 -9.57 -3.97
N ALA A 10 -3.98 -10.30 -3.61
CA ALA A 10 -3.48 -10.38 -2.25
C ALA A 10 -3.01 -9.02 -1.70
N ILE A 11 -2.24 -8.25 -2.47
CA ILE A 11 -1.71 -6.94 -2.04
C ILE A 11 -2.86 -5.95 -1.86
N ARG A 12 -3.81 -5.96 -2.79
CA ARG A 12 -4.99 -5.09 -2.72
C ARG A 12 -5.88 -5.42 -1.53
N ASN A 13 -6.11 -6.69 -1.23
CA ASN A 13 -6.94 -7.11 -0.09
C ASN A 13 -6.33 -6.67 1.25
N ILE A 14 -4.99 -6.76 1.37
CA ILE A 14 -4.26 -6.30 2.57
C ILE A 14 -4.36 -4.78 2.71
N ALA A 15 -4.12 -4.02 1.64
CA ALA A 15 -4.22 -2.56 1.67
C ALA A 15 -5.62 -2.08 2.08
N VAL A 16 -6.66 -2.70 1.50
CA VAL A 16 -8.05 -2.40 1.84
C VAL A 16 -8.36 -2.75 3.30
N SER A 17 -7.85 -3.88 3.81
CA SER A 17 -8.04 -4.28 5.21
C SER A 17 -7.37 -3.30 6.18
N ALA A 18 -6.15 -2.84 5.88
CA ALA A 18 -5.45 -1.84 6.67
C ALA A 18 -6.20 -0.50 6.73
N LEU A 19 -6.77 -0.06 5.60
CA LEU A 19 -7.61 1.14 5.52
C LEU A 19 -8.87 1.04 6.39
N PHE A 20 -9.51 -0.13 6.45
CA PHE A 20 -10.65 -0.33 7.34
C PHE A 20 -10.27 -0.31 8.82
N LEU A 21 -9.11 -0.88 9.17
CA LEU A 21 -8.59 -0.83 10.54
C LEU A 21 -8.26 0.60 10.97
N SER A 22 -7.60 1.38 10.11
CA SER A 22 -7.29 2.79 10.40
C SER A 22 -8.56 3.64 10.55
N SER A 23 -9.57 3.39 9.71
CA SER A 23 -10.88 4.05 9.81
C SER A 23 -11.59 3.76 11.14
N ARG A 24 -11.54 2.51 11.63
CA ARG A 24 -12.09 2.14 12.94
C ARG A 24 -11.35 2.83 14.08
N ILE A 25 -10.02 2.85 14.03
CA ILE A 25 -9.20 3.53 15.04
C ILE A 25 -9.56 5.03 15.09
N GLY A 26 -9.67 5.70 13.94
CA GLY A 26 -10.08 7.10 13.88
C GLY A 26 -11.46 7.35 14.49
N THR A 27 -12.41 6.44 14.28
CA THR A 27 -13.76 6.54 14.86
C THR A 27 -13.77 6.40 16.38
N ILE A 28 -12.89 5.54 16.94
CA ILE A 28 -12.74 5.38 18.40
C ILE A 28 -12.08 6.61 19.02
N ILE A 29 -11.10 7.20 18.33
CA ILE A 29 -10.37 8.38 18.81
C ILE A 29 -11.23 9.65 18.73
N ALA A 30 -12.14 9.76 17.75
CA ALA A 30 -12.97 10.94 17.52
C ALA A 30 -13.71 11.47 18.76
N PRO A 31 -14.50 10.68 19.51
CA PRO A 31 -15.19 11.18 20.71
C PRO A 31 -14.21 11.56 21.83
N GLN A 32 -13.09 10.86 21.96
CA GLN A 32 -12.07 11.16 22.95
C GLN A 32 -11.41 12.51 22.66
N LEU A 33 -11.19 12.81 21.38
CA LEU A 33 -10.69 14.11 20.93
C LEU A 33 -11.66 15.24 21.26
N PHE A 34 -12.96 15.01 21.07
CA PHE A 34 -14.00 16.01 21.30
C PHE A 34 -14.13 16.35 22.79
N TYR A 35 -14.04 15.34 23.66
CA TYR A 35 -14.01 15.54 25.10
C TYR A 35 -12.77 16.36 25.53
N LEU A 36 -11.62 16.07 24.94
CA LEU A 36 -10.37 16.74 25.28
C LEU A 36 -10.27 18.17 24.71
N ALA A 37 -10.90 18.43 23.56
CA ALA A 37 -11.02 19.75 22.95
C ALA A 37 -11.85 20.73 23.80
N HIS A 38 -12.77 20.22 24.63
CA HIS A 38 -13.55 21.04 25.55
C HIS A 38 -12.69 21.61 26.70
N ALA A 39 -11.65 20.87 27.13
CA ALA A 39 -10.75 21.32 28.18
C ALA A 39 -9.71 22.33 27.66
N LEU A 40 -9.13 22.08 26.48
CA LEU A 40 -8.17 22.98 25.84
C LEU A 40 -8.37 22.99 24.30
N PRO A 41 -8.72 24.14 23.70
CA PRO A 41 -8.96 24.22 22.25
C PRO A 41 -7.71 23.98 21.40
N ALA A 42 -6.51 24.01 21.97
CA ALA A 42 -5.25 23.73 21.30
C ALA A 42 -4.93 22.21 21.16
N LEU A 43 -5.57 21.35 21.96
CA LEU A 43 -5.31 19.91 21.95
C LEU A 43 -5.66 19.18 20.64
N PRO A 44 -6.80 19.44 19.96
CA PRO A 44 -7.08 18.75 18.69
C PRO A 44 -6.00 19.03 17.64
N TYR A 45 -5.45 20.25 17.60
CA TYR A 45 -4.35 20.59 16.69
C TYR A 45 -3.07 19.80 17.01
N LEU A 46 -2.75 19.62 18.29
CA LEU A 46 -1.58 18.84 18.70
C LEU A 46 -1.74 17.36 18.34
N VAL A 47 -2.94 16.79 18.49
CA VAL A 47 -3.18 15.39 18.10
C VAL A 47 -3.14 15.21 16.59
N LEU A 48 -3.70 16.14 15.81
CA LEU A 48 -3.57 16.13 14.35
C LEU A 48 -2.11 16.20 13.93
N LEU A 49 -1.31 17.03 14.59
CA LEU A 49 0.12 17.14 14.34
C LEU A 49 0.82 15.79 14.60
N VAL A 50 0.59 15.16 15.75
CA VAL A 50 1.17 13.84 16.08
C VAL A 50 0.73 12.76 15.08
N LEU A 51 -0.54 12.75 14.67
CA LEU A 51 -1.07 11.82 13.66
C LEU A 51 -0.37 12.03 12.31
N SER A 52 -0.25 13.27 11.83
CA SER A 52 0.45 13.57 10.58
C SER A 52 1.93 13.23 10.66
N PHE A 53 2.61 13.49 11.77
CA PHE A 53 4.01 13.07 11.96
C PHE A 53 4.15 11.54 11.94
N THR A 54 3.23 10.84 12.60
CA THR A 54 3.23 9.37 12.61
C THR A 54 3.00 8.82 11.21
N ASP A 55 2.07 9.39 10.44
CA ASP A 55 1.83 9.03 9.05
C ASP A 55 3.06 9.30 8.18
N LEU A 56 3.70 10.45 8.32
CA LEU A 56 4.92 10.79 7.59
C LEU A 56 6.09 9.85 7.92
N ILE A 57 6.30 9.54 9.19
CA ILE A 57 7.34 8.60 9.63
C ILE A 57 7.01 7.21 9.09
N CYS A 58 5.77 6.75 9.28
CA CYS A 58 5.33 5.44 8.80
C CYS A 58 5.49 5.35 7.29
N PHE A 59 5.04 6.35 6.54
CA PHE A 59 5.22 6.45 5.09
C PHE A 59 6.69 6.44 4.71
N GLN A 60 7.56 7.19 5.39
CA GLN A 60 9.00 7.20 5.12
C GLN A 60 9.65 5.83 5.39
N PHE A 61 9.20 5.10 6.41
CA PHE A 61 9.68 3.76 6.77
C PHE A 61 9.06 2.62 5.95
N PHE A 62 7.82 2.78 5.47
CA PHE A 62 7.07 1.83 4.64
C PHE A 62 7.32 2.06 3.14
N LEU A 63 7.89 3.21 2.81
CA LEU A 63 8.51 3.52 1.53
C LEU A 63 10.06 3.42 1.59
N PRO A 64 10.68 2.37 2.18
CA PRO A 64 12.08 2.15 1.93
C PRO A 64 12.15 1.56 0.52
N GLU A 65 12.62 2.37 -0.41
CA GLU A 65 13.23 1.84 -1.64
C GLU A 65 12.27 1.08 -2.60
N THR A 66 11.32 1.80 -3.21
CA THR A 66 10.81 1.46 -4.56
C THR A 66 11.68 2.07 -5.68
N LYS A 67 12.88 2.57 -5.35
CA LYS A 67 13.73 3.40 -6.22
C LYS A 67 15.02 2.71 -6.71
N GLY A 68 15.14 1.41 -6.52
CA GLY A 68 16.36 0.65 -6.78
C GLY A 68 16.13 -0.80 -7.22
N VAL A 69 14.90 -1.33 -7.09
CA VAL A 69 14.54 -2.52 -7.85
C VAL A 69 14.17 -2.04 -9.25
N SER A 70 15.18 -1.97 -10.13
CA SER A 70 14.92 -2.17 -11.55
C SER A 70 13.99 -3.37 -11.63
N MET A 71 12.75 -3.18 -12.09
CA MET A 71 12.04 -4.27 -12.71
C MET A 71 13.01 -4.80 -13.76
N SER A 72 13.74 -5.86 -13.44
CA SER A 72 14.34 -6.67 -14.47
C SER A 72 13.13 -7.16 -15.25
N ASP A 73 12.84 -6.43 -16.32
CA ASP A 73 12.12 -6.88 -17.49
C ASP A 73 12.91 -8.07 -18.04
N HIS A 74 12.94 -9.17 -17.31
CA HIS A 74 13.29 -10.46 -17.83
C HIS A 74 12.08 -10.95 -18.61
N MET A 75 11.69 -10.19 -19.65
CA MET A 75 11.12 -10.81 -20.82
C MET A 75 12.13 -11.89 -21.21
N PRO A 76 11.75 -13.19 -21.19
CA PRO A 76 12.68 -14.24 -21.53
C PRO A 76 13.22 -13.93 -22.94
N PRO A 77 14.54 -14.02 -23.17
CA PRO A 77 15.13 -13.66 -24.45
C PRO A 77 14.39 -14.39 -25.58
N LYS A 78 14.17 -13.70 -26.72
CA LYS A 78 13.36 -14.17 -27.85
C LYS A 78 13.68 -15.61 -28.30
N THR A 79 14.89 -16.09 -28.01
CA THR A 79 15.33 -17.47 -28.22
C THR A 79 14.50 -18.51 -27.46
N LYS A 80 14.04 -18.23 -26.23
CA LYS A 80 13.20 -19.14 -25.44
C LYS A 80 11.75 -19.22 -25.94
N TRP A 81 11.25 -18.15 -26.58
CA TRP A 81 9.93 -18.13 -27.23
C TRP A 81 9.83 -19.14 -28.37
N ILE A 82 10.89 -19.23 -29.18
CA ILE A 82 10.95 -20.18 -30.30
C ILE A 82 10.98 -21.61 -29.78
N LEU A 83 11.71 -21.87 -28.68
CA LEU A 83 11.79 -23.19 -28.06
C LEU A 83 10.44 -23.66 -27.50
N TYR A 84 9.71 -22.78 -26.81
CA TYR A 84 8.38 -23.08 -26.28
C TYR A 84 7.38 -23.40 -27.40
N ARG A 85 7.37 -22.57 -28.46
CA ARG A 85 6.51 -22.78 -29.63
C ARG A 85 6.86 -24.06 -30.42
N LYS A 86 8.14 -24.44 -30.45
CA LYS A 86 8.58 -25.67 -31.11
C LYS A 86 8.23 -26.90 -30.29
N ARG A 87 8.30 -26.81 -28.95
CA ARG A 87 7.91 -27.89 -28.03
C ARG A 87 6.41 -28.21 -28.11
N SER A 88 5.54 -27.20 -28.19
CA SER A 88 4.09 -27.41 -28.31
C SER A 88 3.64 -27.99 -29.66
N ARG A 89 4.51 -28.03 -30.67
CA ARG A 89 4.25 -28.63 -31.99
C ARG A 89 4.78 -30.06 -32.14
N LEU A 90 5.49 -30.57 -31.14
CA LEU A 90 6.02 -31.95 -31.12
C LEU A 90 5.16 -32.88 -30.25
N GLU A 91 4.21 -32.33 -29.49
CA GLU A 91 3.27 -33.07 -28.64
C GLU A 91 1.89 -33.28 -29.32
N HIS A 92 1.80 -33.04 -30.63
CA HIS A 92 0.65 -33.30 -31.48
C HIS A 92 1.03 -34.19 -32.67
#